data_AF-A0A7S3QSZ6-F1
#
_entry.id   AF-A0A7S3QSZ6-F1
#
_cell.length_a   1.000
_cell.length_b   1.000
_cell.length_c   1.000
_cell.angle_alpha   90.00
_cell.angle_beta   90.00
_cell.angle_gamma   90.00
#
_symmetry.space_group_name_H-M   'P 1'
#
loop_
_entity.id
_entity.type
_entity.pdbx_description
1 polymer ?
#
loop_
_entity_poly.entity_id
_entity_poly.type
_entity_poly.pdbx_seq_one_letter_code
_entity_poly.pdbx_strand_id
1 'polypeptide(L)'
;MVLAEETLHSVFSLPHLQAYTNQQSGSCLNLSHLFKEYTKALQQEGGSAANGVSAAPGGQQQLSVNNKLWPGIPTDGLQTLCTAADVVSSPELVEWLPSFGCAVLALGKLPPTRGDDSAGGTMDIRPCLGEVSIFVVGLDNFEFAPHSTRSTVDHTAQSSSHSMLYSGSVAVQEFRNLVSILHTLVAERERKAGEMKGFHRTPSFIHAALQDALVQLQLGKDVAEGSLPHTMPRGGFTDVGQHTGTTPPNTAWPLVCALIQVVLEQTGICDMTSHLTQLDPSSLHLLAMAHFELWLLILHSHQVSPPTCTPVAVNTCMRMLQSAASKAADLAADGHDMHHFEAACHRMGQHLAVMSAARAHALAQEFELPPPGGSLSAEQAGYRLPTGVIPRLPHPTSEGGGLPAAQSRAMENLGSLLQLPVGASFQEMLAWLELCDWEEQQAVDGVTAMLRLHSVERELFSRAASRFTRTPLQQEEVMALEKVVDNYREVHMHFMASPASQACMQTEWQSRLLLVVWVSYCLLHDAACHVHPMVASYGVCLHWTDLKHLVLSDRTAVDAALGVSAYLWGHSNPGKELFCLRDGRREGTATFDLALQYAGCNNVMLGFWEEHCQDADDRTEAHWQEVQRKKNKVG
;
A
#
# COMPACT_ATOMS: atom_id res chain seq x y z
N MET A 1 -20.71 22.30 18.57
CA MET A 1 -19.80 22.53 17.45
C MET A 1 -19.86 21.32 16.54
N VAL A 2 -20.42 21.43 15.34
CA VAL A 2 -20.36 20.33 14.36
C VAL A 2 -19.00 20.41 13.70
N LEU A 3 -18.16 19.39 13.87
CA LEU A 3 -16.85 19.33 13.24
C LEU A 3 -17.04 18.95 11.78
N ALA A 4 -16.47 19.73 10.86
CA ALA A 4 -16.44 19.37 9.46
C ALA A 4 -15.65 18.07 9.27
N GLU A 5 -16.11 17.21 8.38
CA GLU A 5 -15.50 15.91 8.10
C GLU A 5 -14.05 16.06 7.58
N GLU A 6 -13.78 17.14 6.86
CA GLU A 6 -12.44 17.54 6.38
C GLU A 6 -11.47 17.80 7.54
N THR A 7 -11.93 18.44 8.62
CA THR A 7 -11.15 18.70 9.83
C THR A 7 -10.78 17.38 10.52
N LEU A 8 -11.74 16.46 10.65
CA LEU A 8 -11.49 15.13 11.21
C LEU A 8 -10.55 14.31 10.31
N HIS A 9 -10.66 14.43 8.99
CA HIS A 9 -9.73 13.79 8.07
C HIS A 9 -8.30 14.29 8.23
N SER A 10 -8.10 15.60 8.46
CA SER A 10 -6.77 16.16 8.71
C SER A 10 -6.12 15.58 9.96
N VAL A 11 -6.90 15.33 11.03
CA VAL A 11 -6.37 14.78 12.29
C VAL A 11 -6.20 13.25 12.23
N PHE A 12 -7.18 12.53 11.69
CA PHE A 12 -7.28 11.07 11.81
C PHE A 12 -7.03 10.29 10.51
N SER A 13 -6.70 10.96 9.41
CA SER A 13 -6.44 10.35 8.10
C SER A 13 -7.55 9.36 7.68
N LEU A 14 -8.79 9.87 7.64
CA LEU A 14 -9.97 9.08 7.26
C LEU A 14 -9.85 8.57 5.81
N PRO A 15 -10.09 7.27 5.54
CA PRO A 15 -9.68 6.63 4.29
C PRO A 15 -10.59 6.98 3.11
N HIS A 16 -11.80 7.47 3.39
CA HIS A 16 -12.80 7.81 2.39
C HIS A 16 -12.70 9.26 1.90
N LEU A 17 -11.73 10.01 2.41
CA LEU A 17 -11.47 11.41 2.03
C LEU A 17 -10.03 11.55 1.50
N GLN A 18 -9.82 12.49 0.57
CA GLN A 18 -8.52 12.74 -0.04
C GLN A 18 -7.73 13.81 0.74
N ALA A 19 -6.44 13.54 1.01
CA ALA A 19 -5.58 14.45 1.78
C ALA A 19 -5.31 15.81 1.09
N TYR A 20 -5.45 15.89 -0.24
CA TYR A 20 -5.13 17.10 -1.01
C TYR A 20 -5.99 18.32 -0.63
N THR A 21 -7.25 18.11 -0.24
CA THR A 21 -8.16 19.21 0.09
C THR A 21 -7.72 19.99 1.34
N ASN A 22 -6.87 19.40 2.18
CA ASN A 22 -6.50 19.94 3.48
C ASN A 22 -5.17 20.73 3.49
N GLN A 23 -4.48 20.89 2.36
CA GLN A 23 -3.17 21.56 2.30
C GLN A 23 -3.25 23.11 2.21
N GLN A 24 -4.32 23.72 2.71
CA GLN A 24 -4.48 25.18 2.67
C GLN A 24 -4.02 25.84 3.97
N SER A 25 -3.49 27.06 3.88
CA SER A 25 -3.15 27.89 5.06
C SER A 25 -4.35 28.04 6.01
N GLY A 26 -5.57 28.22 5.44
CA GLY A 26 -6.81 28.25 6.21
C GLY A 26 -7.11 26.97 7.00
N SER A 27 -6.72 25.79 6.48
CA SER A 27 -6.89 24.51 7.19
C SER A 27 -6.01 24.43 8.43
N CYS A 28 -4.75 24.87 8.34
CA CYS A 28 -3.84 24.92 9.50
C CYS A 28 -4.35 25.89 10.57
N LEU A 29 -4.80 27.08 10.16
CA LEU A 29 -5.35 28.09 11.07
C LEU A 29 -6.64 27.61 11.75
N ASN A 30 -7.53 26.93 11.02
CA ASN A 30 -8.74 26.35 11.62
C ASN A 30 -8.41 25.27 12.64
N LEU A 31 -7.40 24.43 12.38
CA LEU A 31 -6.93 23.40 13.30
C LEU A 31 -6.25 23.99 14.54
N SER A 32 -5.45 25.05 14.40
CA SER A 32 -4.86 25.74 15.55
C SER A 32 -5.94 26.40 16.42
N HIS A 33 -6.95 27.02 15.81
CA HIS A 33 -8.11 27.54 16.54
C HIS A 33 -8.90 26.43 17.25
N LEU A 34 -9.08 25.28 16.61
CA LEU A 34 -9.74 24.13 17.24
C LEU A 34 -8.95 23.62 18.46
N PHE A 35 -7.62 23.57 18.36
CA PHE A 35 -6.76 23.25 19.50
C PHE A 35 -6.87 24.30 20.61
N LYS A 36 -6.94 25.59 20.26
CA LYS A 36 -7.18 26.68 21.22
C LYS A 36 -8.52 26.53 21.94
N GLU A 37 -9.60 26.18 21.24
CA GLU A 37 -10.90 25.90 21.87
C GLU A 37 -10.85 24.71 22.83
N TYR A 38 -10.09 23.66 22.48
CA TYR A 38 -9.81 22.56 23.40
C TYR A 38 -9.11 23.04 24.68
N THR A 39 -8.06 23.86 24.58
CA THR A 39 -7.37 24.37 25.79
C THR A 39 -8.28 25.25 26.66
N LYS A 40 -9.20 26.01 26.05
CA LYS A 40 -10.23 26.77 26.79
C LYS A 40 -11.24 25.86 27.49
N ALA A 41 -11.66 24.78 26.84
CA ALA A 41 -12.56 23.80 27.44
C ALA A 41 -11.94 23.18 28.69
N LEU A 42 -10.64 22.84 28.63
CA LEU A 42 -9.88 22.36 29.79
C LEU A 42 -9.84 23.38 30.95
N GLN A 43 -9.67 24.68 30.65
CA GLN A 43 -9.67 25.74 31.68
C GLN A 43 -11.03 25.90 32.37
N GLN A 44 -12.13 25.81 31.61
CA GLN A 44 -13.48 25.97 32.16
C GLN A 44 -13.87 24.83 33.10
N GLU A 45 -13.41 23.61 32.81
CA GLU A 45 -13.60 22.44 33.68
C GLU A 45 -12.74 22.52 34.95
N GLY A 46 -11.54 23.10 34.88
CA GLY A 46 -10.65 23.30 36.04
C GLY A 46 -11.09 24.42 37.01
N GLY A 47 -11.77 25.47 36.51
CA GLY A 47 -12.18 26.64 37.30
C GLY A 47 -13.41 26.46 38.20
N SER A 48 -14.21 25.41 37.98
CA SER A 48 -15.46 25.19 38.73
C SER A 48 -15.25 24.72 40.18
N ALA A 49 -14.01 24.41 40.58
CA ALA A 49 -13.69 23.96 41.93
C ALA A 49 -13.63 25.06 43.00
N ALA A 50 -13.62 26.35 42.62
CA ALA A 50 -13.35 27.45 43.56
C ALA A 50 -14.59 28.20 44.09
N ASN A 51 -15.77 28.07 43.48
CA ASN A 51 -16.97 28.81 43.90
C ASN A 51 -18.20 27.90 43.92
N GLY A 52 -18.44 27.25 45.06
CA GLY A 52 -19.71 26.58 45.30
C GLY A 52 -20.79 27.59 45.69
N VAL A 53 -21.70 27.96 44.79
CA VAL A 53 -23.02 28.55 45.14
C VAL A 53 -24.08 28.25 44.07
N SER A 54 -25.17 27.63 44.55
CA SER A 54 -26.59 27.69 44.14
C SER A 54 -27.06 27.26 42.74
N ALA A 55 -27.79 26.15 42.73
CA ALA A 55 -28.69 25.74 41.65
C ALA A 55 -29.92 26.65 41.57
N ALA A 56 -30.31 27.02 40.35
CA ALA A 56 -31.64 27.52 40.00
C ALA A 56 -32.19 26.68 38.83
N PRO A 57 -33.50 26.34 38.80
CA PRO A 57 -34.05 25.46 37.78
C PRO A 57 -34.63 26.29 36.62
N GLY A 58 -34.13 26.07 35.39
CA GLY A 58 -34.74 26.66 34.21
C GLY A 58 -33.91 26.56 32.93
N GLY A 59 -34.24 25.58 32.09
CA GLY A 59 -34.24 25.70 30.63
C GLY A 59 -32.98 26.22 29.92
N GLN A 60 -31.99 25.36 29.77
CA GLN A 60 -31.18 25.10 28.55
C GLN A 60 -30.13 24.07 28.96
N GLN A 61 -30.11 22.90 28.32
CA GLN A 61 -29.08 21.88 28.56
C GLN A 61 -27.74 22.40 28.04
N GLN A 62 -27.06 23.17 28.89
CA GLN A 62 -25.66 23.51 28.77
C GLN A 62 -24.87 22.20 28.88
N LEU A 63 -23.91 22.00 27.96
CA LEU A 63 -22.97 20.87 27.94
C LEU A 63 -22.17 20.82 29.25
N SER A 64 -22.79 20.32 30.31
CA SER A 64 -22.15 20.06 31.59
C SER A 64 -21.46 18.70 31.45
N VAL A 65 -20.22 18.72 30.95
CA VAL A 65 -19.31 17.58 31.04
C VAL A 65 -18.89 17.44 32.52
N ASN A 66 -19.82 16.95 33.34
CA ASN A 66 -19.59 16.70 34.76
C ASN A 66 -18.83 15.38 34.91
N ASN A 67 -17.51 15.48 34.85
CA ASN A 67 -16.53 14.57 35.46
C ASN A 67 -15.19 15.32 35.40
N LYS A 68 -14.29 15.14 36.37
CA LYS A 68 -12.91 15.67 36.28
C LYS A 68 -12.24 15.04 35.05
N LEU A 69 -12.37 15.62 33.87
CA LEU A 69 -12.19 14.83 32.64
C LEU A 69 -10.75 14.47 32.34
N TRP A 70 -9.76 15.14 32.90
CA TRP A 70 -8.38 14.94 32.45
C TRP A 70 -7.37 15.02 33.60
N PRO A 71 -7.32 13.99 34.48
CA PRO A 71 -6.20 13.87 35.41
C PRO A 71 -4.90 13.70 34.61
N GLY A 72 -3.87 14.48 34.93
CA GLY A 72 -2.54 14.34 34.33
C GLY A 72 -1.88 15.64 33.87
N ILE A 73 -2.65 16.69 33.52
CA ILE A 73 -2.08 18.00 33.17
C ILE A 73 -2.17 18.94 34.38
N PRO A 74 -1.04 19.33 35.01
CA PRO A 74 -1.04 20.28 36.10
C PRO A 74 -1.41 21.70 35.62
N THR A 75 -1.87 22.56 36.53
CA THR A 75 -2.46 23.88 36.21
C THR A 75 -1.49 24.81 35.47
N ASP A 76 -0.21 24.73 35.81
CA ASP A 76 0.89 25.40 35.13
C ASP A 76 1.12 24.86 33.71
N GLY A 77 1.07 23.54 33.53
CA GLY A 77 1.07 22.88 32.21
C GLY A 77 -0.10 23.33 31.35
N LEU A 78 -1.30 23.50 31.94
CA LEU A 78 -2.47 24.02 31.23
C LEU A 78 -2.29 25.47 30.79
N GLN A 79 -1.75 26.34 31.66
CA GLN A 79 -1.45 27.73 31.30
C GLN A 79 -0.42 27.81 30.16
N THR A 80 0.57 26.90 30.20
CA THR A 80 1.60 26.74 29.17
C THR A 80 0.99 26.33 27.84
N LEU A 81 0.09 25.35 27.84
CA LEU A 81 -0.65 24.91 26.65
C LEU A 81 -1.53 26.01 26.06
N CYS A 82 -2.23 26.78 26.90
CA CYS A 82 -3.04 27.91 26.43
C CYS A 82 -2.17 28.98 25.76
N THR A 83 -1.02 29.29 26.35
CA THR A 83 -0.06 30.23 25.76
C THR A 83 0.46 29.72 24.42
N ALA A 84 0.80 28.44 24.32
CA ALA A 84 1.22 27.82 23.07
C ALA A 84 0.11 27.88 22.01
N ALA A 85 -1.14 27.55 22.38
CA ALA A 85 -2.28 27.63 21.50
C ALA A 85 -2.57 29.07 21.01
N ASP A 86 -2.35 30.07 21.86
CA ASP A 86 -2.46 31.49 21.50
C ASP A 86 -1.40 31.92 20.48
N VAL A 87 -0.14 31.50 20.67
CA VAL A 87 0.95 31.77 19.72
C VAL A 87 0.67 31.11 18.37
N VAL A 88 0.36 29.81 18.37
CA VAL A 88 0.15 29.04 17.13
C VAL A 88 -1.08 29.52 16.37
N SER A 89 -2.11 30.01 17.06
CA SER A 89 -3.30 30.59 16.43
C SER A 89 -3.17 32.06 16.04
N SER A 90 -2.03 32.69 16.34
CA SER A 90 -1.83 34.11 16.06
C SER A 90 -1.35 34.28 14.61
N PRO A 91 -2.14 34.93 13.73
CA PRO A 91 -1.68 35.21 12.39
C PRO A 91 -0.52 36.23 12.41
N GLU A 92 -0.34 36.98 13.50
CA GLU A 92 0.75 37.96 13.67
C GLU A 92 2.10 37.32 14.01
N LEU A 93 2.11 36.04 14.41
CA LEU A 93 3.32 35.31 14.78
C LEU A 93 3.58 34.09 13.90
N VAL A 94 2.57 33.61 13.18
CA VAL A 94 2.66 32.41 12.35
C VAL A 94 2.15 32.68 10.93
N GLU A 95 2.97 32.31 9.95
CA GLU A 95 2.57 32.21 8.55
C GLU A 95 2.60 30.74 8.11
N TRP A 96 1.45 30.20 7.72
CA TRP A 96 1.29 28.80 7.34
C TRP A 96 1.58 28.59 5.84
N LEU A 97 2.54 27.70 5.53
CA LEU A 97 2.91 27.31 4.17
C LEU A 97 2.82 25.78 3.98
N PRO A 98 1.66 25.15 4.22
CA PRO A 98 1.49 23.70 4.20
C PRO A 98 1.78 23.04 2.84
N SER A 99 1.67 23.79 1.73
CA SER A 99 2.06 23.34 0.39
C SER A 99 3.57 23.12 0.23
N PHE A 100 4.38 23.63 1.16
CA PHE A 100 5.81 23.40 1.29
C PHE A 100 6.17 22.59 2.55
N GLY A 101 5.17 22.12 3.30
CA GLY A 101 5.36 21.32 4.50
C GLY A 101 5.96 22.10 5.67
N CYS A 102 5.79 23.43 5.72
CA CYS A 102 6.39 24.26 6.77
C CYS A 102 5.52 25.45 7.20
N ALA A 103 5.90 26.11 8.29
CA ALA A 103 5.41 27.42 8.70
C ALA A 103 6.57 28.34 9.07
N VAL A 104 6.36 29.64 8.91
CA VAL A 104 7.27 30.67 9.44
C VAL A 104 6.75 31.10 10.80
N LEU A 105 7.59 31.00 11.82
CA LEU A 105 7.27 31.30 13.21
C LEU A 105 8.14 32.48 13.69
N ALA A 106 7.49 33.51 14.23
CA ALA A 106 8.14 34.62 14.91
C ALA A 106 8.05 34.45 16.43
N LEU A 107 9.20 34.33 17.10
CA LEU A 107 9.32 34.27 18.56
C LEU A 107 10.11 35.48 19.07
N GLY A 108 10.07 35.75 20.38
CA GLY A 108 10.92 36.78 21.00
C GLY A 108 12.43 36.52 20.80
N LYS A 109 13.26 37.49 21.18
CA LYS A 109 14.70 37.48 20.91
C LYS A 109 15.43 36.35 21.66
N LEU A 110 16.04 35.41 20.94
CA LEU A 110 17.02 34.47 21.53
C LEU A 110 18.35 35.18 21.82
N PRO A 111 19.01 34.92 22.98
CA PRO A 111 20.34 35.47 23.23
C PRO A 111 21.38 34.89 22.26
N PRO A 112 22.45 35.63 21.95
CA PRO A 112 23.49 35.16 21.04
C PRO A 112 24.19 33.92 21.61
N THR A 113 24.19 32.82 20.85
CA THR A 113 25.00 31.64 21.13
C THR A 113 26.47 31.95 20.84
N ARG A 114 27.20 32.49 21.83
CA ARG A 114 28.64 32.25 22.08
C ARG A 114 29.16 33.06 23.27
N GLY A 115 29.42 32.37 24.38
CA GLY A 115 30.71 32.47 25.07
C GLY A 115 30.97 33.65 26.01
N ASP A 116 30.00 34.15 26.78
CA ASP A 116 30.31 34.95 27.97
C ASP A 116 29.57 34.40 29.20
N ASP A 117 30.36 33.84 30.11
CA ASP A 117 29.96 33.47 31.46
C ASP A 117 29.59 34.74 32.24
N SER A 118 28.31 34.95 32.54
CA SER A 118 27.82 35.41 33.85
C SER A 118 26.35 35.83 33.83
N ALA A 119 25.68 35.52 34.95
CA ALA A 119 24.34 35.88 35.37
C ALA A 119 23.18 35.00 34.84
N GLY A 120 22.69 34.12 35.72
CA GLY A 120 21.45 33.37 35.55
C GLY A 120 20.22 34.28 35.57
N GLY A 121 19.90 34.86 34.42
CA GLY A 121 18.62 35.49 34.12
C GLY A 121 17.68 34.47 33.47
N THR A 122 16.51 34.28 34.07
CA THR A 122 15.38 33.50 33.56
C THR A 122 15.03 33.89 32.11
N MET A 123 14.92 32.88 31.22
CA MET A 123 14.56 33.06 29.81
C MET A 123 13.08 33.39 29.67
N ASP A 124 12.77 34.64 29.32
CA ASP A 124 11.41 35.07 28.99
C ASP A 124 11.37 35.47 27.51
N ILE A 125 10.74 34.63 26.68
CA ILE A 125 10.71 34.79 25.22
C ILE A 125 9.32 35.19 24.71
N ARG A 126 8.47 35.74 25.61
CA ARG A 126 7.29 36.51 25.21
C ARG A 126 7.72 37.61 24.22
N PRO A 127 6.86 38.02 23.26
CA PRO A 127 7.20 39.09 22.32
C PRO A 127 7.79 40.30 23.06
N CYS A 128 9.09 40.52 22.90
CA CYS A 128 9.77 41.64 23.52
C CYS A 128 9.46 42.90 22.71
N LEU A 129 9.34 44.05 23.36
CA LEU A 129 9.22 45.33 22.66
C LEU A 129 10.48 45.59 21.82
N GLY A 130 10.37 45.43 20.50
CA GLY A 130 11.41 45.80 19.54
C GLY A 130 11.59 44.79 18.40
N GLU A 131 12.10 43.60 18.69
CA GLU A 131 12.58 42.61 17.70
C GLU A 131 12.08 41.18 17.99
N VAL A 132 11.85 40.41 16.92
CA VAL A 132 11.49 38.99 16.92
C VAL A 132 12.50 38.17 16.12
N SER A 133 12.80 36.97 16.60
CA SER A 133 13.56 35.95 15.89
C SER A 133 12.62 35.16 14.97
N ILE A 134 13.05 34.94 13.73
CA ILE A 134 12.28 34.29 12.68
C ILE A 134 12.83 32.88 12.45
N PHE A 135 11.92 31.91 12.45
CA PHE A 135 12.21 30.50 12.24
C PHE A 135 11.35 29.91 11.14
N VAL A 136 11.89 28.92 10.43
CA VAL A 136 11.11 28.00 9.59
C VAL A 136 10.98 26.68 10.35
N VAL A 137 9.75 26.30 10.68
CA VAL A 137 9.45 24.97 11.22
C VAL A 137 8.96 24.11 10.07
N GLY A 138 9.75 23.10 9.70
CA GLY A 138 9.49 22.22 8.57
C GLY A 138 9.25 20.77 9.01
N LEU A 139 8.28 20.12 8.36
CA LEU A 139 8.04 18.68 8.49
C LEU A 139 9.09 17.88 7.72
N ASP A 140 9.45 16.71 8.24
CA ASP A 140 10.38 15.81 7.56
C ASP A 140 10.21 14.34 7.99
N ASN A 141 10.89 13.43 7.28
CA ASN A 141 10.77 11.98 7.45
C ASN A 141 9.33 11.50 7.27
N PHE A 142 8.75 11.76 6.10
CA PHE A 142 7.40 11.27 5.80
C PHE A 142 7.40 9.76 5.62
N GLU A 143 6.56 9.09 6.40
CA GLU A 143 6.28 7.66 6.29
C GLU A 143 5.04 7.46 5.43
N PHE A 144 5.12 6.51 4.50
CA PHE A 144 4.05 6.19 3.56
C PHE A 144 3.32 4.93 4.01
N ALA A 145 2.02 5.08 4.32
CA ALA A 145 1.14 3.97 4.61
C ALA A 145 0.21 3.72 3.41
N PRO A 146 0.27 2.52 2.77
CA PRO A 146 -0.66 2.14 1.72
C PRO A 146 -2.00 1.71 2.33
N HIS A 147 -3.09 2.19 1.74
CA HIS A 147 -4.46 1.77 2.04
C HIS A 147 -5.08 1.21 0.77
N SER A 148 -5.53 -0.04 0.82
CA SER A 148 -6.23 -0.65 -0.30
C SER A 148 -7.74 -0.47 -0.12
N THR A 149 -8.38 0.22 -1.06
CA THR A 149 -9.84 0.17 -1.25
C THR A 149 -10.17 -0.88 -2.31
N ARG A 150 -11.47 -1.17 -2.52
CA ARG A 150 -11.93 -2.16 -3.51
C ARG A 150 -11.55 -1.80 -4.96
N SER A 151 -11.17 -0.55 -5.23
CA SER A 151 -10.92 -0.04 -6.58
C SER A 151 -9.57 0.66 -6.74
N THR A 152 -8.90 1.04 -5.66
CA THR A 152 -7.65 1.82 -5.69
C THR A 152 -6.73 1.44 -4.52
N VAL A 153 -5.42 1.54 -4.73
CA VAL A 153 -4.45 1.62 -3.63
C VAL A 153 -4.14 3.10 -3.46
N ASP A 154 -4.58 3.68 -2.34
CA ASP A 154 -4.27 5.05 -1.97
C ASP A 154 -3.11 5.06 -0.97
N HIS A 155 -2.26 6.08 -1.03
CA HIS A 155 -1.16 6.24 -0.09
C HIS A 155 -1.43 7.43 0.81
N THR A 156 -1.36 7.26 2.13
CA THR A 156 -1.25 8.41 3.04
C THR A 156 0.19 8.57 3.45
N ALA A 157 0.67 9.80 3.49
CA ALA A 157 1.96 10.13 4.03
C ALA A 157 1.80 10.97 5.30
N GLN A 158 2.46 10.57 6.38
CA GLN A 158 2.49 11.27 7.66
C GLN A 158 3.94 11.58 8.04
N SER A 159 4.17 12.79 8.55
CA SER A 159 5.50 13.20 9.02
C SER A 159 5.81 12.53 10.35
N SER A 160 6.98 11.89 10.47
CA SER A 160 7.46 11.34 11.75
C SER A 160 8.33 12.31 12.54
N SER A 161 8.75 13.42 11.92
CA SER A 161 9.64 14.40 12.56
C SER A 161 9.39 15.83 12.08
N HIS A 162 10.00 16.80 12.76
CA HIS A 162 10.06 18.18 12.34
C HIS A 162 11.44 18.77 12.63
N SER A 163 11.79 19.88 11.99
CA SER A 163 13.02 20.63 12.21
C SER A 163 12.74 22.12 12.27
N MET A 164 13.47 22.82 13.14
CA MET A 164 13.39 24.27 13.30
C MET A 164 14.68 24.92 12.77
N LEU A 165 14.54 25.81 11.80
CA LEU A 165 15.67 26.51 11.17
C LEU A 165 15.59 27.99 11.50
N TYR A 166 16.63 28.53 12.15
CA TYR A 166 16.76 29.98 12.34
C TYR A 166 17.03 30.68 11.00
N SER A 167 16.35 31.80 10.76
CA SER A 167 16.48 32.58 9.53
C SER A 167 17.01 34.00 9.76
N GLY A 168 16.74 34.61 10.92
CA GLY A 168 17.19 35.96 11.23
C GLY A 168 16.32 36.63 12.29
N SER A 169 16.44 37.95 12.44
CA SER A 169 15.58 38.74 13.33
C SER A 169 15.10 40.01 12.63
N VAL A 170 13.89 40.45 12.96
CA VAL A 170 13.25 41.68 12.43
C VAL A 170 12.50 42.41 13.52
N ALA A 171 12.20 43.70 13.31
CA ALA A 171 11.27 44.39 14.18
C ALA A 171 9.88 43.73 14.14
N VAL A 172 9.17 43.64 15.27
CA VAL A 172 7.82 43.01 15.34
C VAL A 172 6.88 43.57 14.27
N GLN A 173 6.93 44.90 14.06
CA GLN A 173 6.09 45.61 13.09
C GLN A 173 6.41 45.25 11.63
N GLU A 174 7.63 44.79 11.36
CA GLU A 174 8.10 44.44 10.02
C GLU A 174 7.79 42.97 9.66
N PHE A 175 7.31 42.14 10.59
CA PHE A 175 7.04 40.73 10.31
C PHE A 175 6.03 40.55 9.16
N ARG A 176 4.97 41.37 9.12
CA ARG A 176 3.99 41.34 8.02
C ARG A 176 4.58 41.77 6.69
N ASN A 177 5.45 42.76 6.72
CA ASN A 177 6.16 43.22 5.53
C ASN A 177 7.10 42.12 5.00
N LEU A 178 7.85 41.46 5.90
CA LEU A 178 8.68 40.30 5.59
C LEU A 178 7.87 39.17 4.94
N VAL A 179 6.73 38.80 5.52
CA VAL A 179 5.83 37.77 4.99
C VAL A 179 5.30 38.15 3.60
N SER A 180 4.96 39.43 3.38
CA SER A 180 4.53 39.92 2.06
C SER A 180 5.64 39.83 1.00
N ILE A 181 6.89 40.15 1.38
CA ILE A 181 8.06 40.01 0.51
C ILE A 181 8.31 38.52 0.21
N LEU A 182 8.25 37.67 1.23
CA LEU A 182 8.39 36.21 1.07
C LEU A 182 7.40 35.66 0.05
N HIS A 183 6.11 35.98 0.17
CA HIS A 183 5.08 35.52 -0.78
C HIS A 183 5.39 35.96 -2.22
N THR A 184 5.88 37.18 -2.40
CA THR A 184 6.26 37.72 -3.71
C THR A 184 7.44 36.92 -4.31
N LEU A 185 8.48 36.68 -3.50
CA LEU A 185 9.66 35.91 -3.92
C LEU A 185 9.33 34.45 -4.20
N VAL A 186 8.47 33.82 -3.38
CA VAL A 186 7.99 32.45 -3.58
C VAL A 186 7.24 32.35 -4.90
N ALA A 187 6.27 33.24 -5.15
CA ALA A 187 5.49 33.25 -6.39
C ALA A 187 6.37 33.49 -7.63
N GLU A 188 7.35 34.39 -7.54
CA GLU A 188 8.29 34.63 -8.64
C GLU A 188 9.16 33.40 -8.94
N ARG A 189 9.68 32.75 -7.89
CA ARG A 189 10.49 31.53 -8.01
C ARG A 189 9.69 30.36 -8.54
N GLU A 190 8.46 30.15 -8.05
CA GLU A 190 7.56 29.11 -8.57
C GLU A 190 7.29 29.31 -10.06
N ARG A 191 7.03 30.56 -10.49
CA ARG A 191 6.82 30.88 -11.91
C ARG A 191 8.05 30.55 -12.77
N LYS A 192 9.25 30.94 -12.32
CA LYS A 192 10.52 30.65 -13.03
C LYS A 192 10.86 29.16 -13.01
N ALA A 193 10.56 28.47 -11.92
CA ALA A 193 10.84 27.04 -11.75
C ALA A 193 9.86 26.15 -12.51
N GLY A 194 8.63 26.60 -12.78
CA GLY A 194 7.68 25.89 -13.66
C GLY A 194 8.19 25.70 -15.09
N GLU A 195 9.19 26.48 -15.52
CA GLU A 195 9.87 26.36 -16.80
C GLU A 195 11.08 25.38 -16.76
N MET A 196 11.51 24.96 -15.56
CA MET A 196 12.67 24.09 -15.34
C MET A 196 12.26 22.75 -14.70
N LYS A 197 12.69 21.62 -15.26
CA LYS A 197 12.51 20.30 -14.61
C LYS A 197 13.32 20.24 -13.31
N GLY A 198 12.69 19.92 -12.18
CA GLY A 198 13.36 19.71 -10.87
C GLY A 198 12.97 20.66 -9.73
N PHE A 199 11.84 21.36 -9.83
CA PHE A 199 11.29 22.10 -8.70
C PHE A 199 10.79 21.14 -7.60
N HIS A 200 11.25 21.32 -6.37
CA HIS A 200 10.79 20.53 -5.21
C HIS A 200 10.17 21.47 -4.17
N ARG A 201 8.96 21.14 -3.71
CA ARG A 201 8.26 21.89 -2.66
C ARG A 201 8.73 21.38 -1.31
N THR A 202 9.71 22.10 -0.74
CA THR A 202 10.37 21.69 0.51
C THR A 202 10.44 22.85 1.50
N PRO A 203 10.53 22.57 2.82
CA PRO A 203 10.83 23.60 3.83
C PRO A 203 12.12 24.38 3.54
N SER A 204 13.15 23.73 2.98
CA SER A 204 14.39 24.38 2.56
C SER A 204 14.20 25.44 1.47
N PHE A 205 13.24 25.26 0.58
CA PHE A 205 12.91 26.25 -0.43
C PHE A 205 12.38 27.54 0.22
N ILE A 206 11.47 27.41 1.17
CA ILE A 206 10.94 28.54 1.95
C ILE A 206 12.04 29.17 2.79
N HIS A 207 12.91 28.38 3.43
CA HIS A 207 14.03 28.91 4.22
C HIS A 207 14.97 29.80 3.37
N ALA A 208 15.32 29.35 2.16
CA ALA A 208 16.14 30.15 1.26
C ALA A 208 15.43 31.42 0.75
N ALA A 209 14.14 31.32 0.39
CA ALA A 209 13.34 32.48 0.00
C ALA A 209 13.20 33.50 1.14
N LEU A 210 13.10 33.03 2.38
CA LEU A 210 13.02 33.85 3.58
C LEU A 210 14.34 34.57 3.89
N GLN A 211 15.49 33.91 3.66
CA GLN A 211 16.80 34.57 3.78
C GLN A 211 16.93 35.74 2.79
N ASP A 212 16.46 35.55 1.56
CA ASP A 212 16.48 36.61 0.55
C ASP A 212 15.44 37.71 0.85
N ALA A 213 14.27 37.35 1.41
CA ALA A 213 13.28 38.31 1.89
C ALA A 213 13.83 39.20 3.02
N LEU A 214 14.61 38.62 3.94
CA LEU A 214 15.29 39.36 5.01
C LEU A 214 16.32 40.36 4.47
N VAL A 215 17.13 39.94 3.48
CA VAL A 215 18.10 40.84 2.82
C VAL A 215 17.38 41.97 2.09
N GLN A 216 16.29 41.67 1.38
CA GLN A 216 15.49 42.67 0.69
C GLN A 216 14.85 43.68 1.65
N LEU A 217 14.36 43.21 2.79
CA LEU A 217 13.80 44.06 3.84
C LEU A 217 14.87 45.03 4.40
N GLN A 218 16.11 44.57 4.57
CA GLN A 218 17.23 45.37 5.09
C GLN A 218 17.75 46.41 4.08
N LEU A 219 17.76 46.07 2.79
CA LEU A 219 18.27 46.95 1.72
C LEU A 219 17.24 47.99 1.25
N GLY A 220 15.95 47.81 1.58
CA GLY A 220 14.87 48.70 1.18
C GLY A 220 14.41 48.51 -0.27
N LYS A 221 13.37 49.26 -0.69
CA LYS A 221 12.71 49.10 -2.01
C LYS A 221 13.54 49.56 -3.22
N ASP A 222 14.73 50.15 -3.01
CA ASP A 222 15.53 50.77 -4.06
C ASP A 222 16.54 49.81 -4.74
N VAL A 223 16.45 48.50 -4.47
CA VAL A 223 17.30 47.49 -5.09
C VAL A 223 16.77 47.13 -6.47
N ALA A 224 17.57 47.36 -7.52
CA ALA A 224 17.21 47.05 -8.90
C ALA A 224 16.88 45.55 -9.09
N GLU A 225 15.81 45.25 -9.85
CA GLU A 225 15.45 43.89 -10.26
C GLU A 225 16.69 43.15 -10.82
N GLY A 226 17.10 42.06 -10.17
CA GLY A 226 18.27 41.25 -10.54
C GLY A 226 19.53 41.44 -9.68
N SER A 227 19.53 42.35 -8.70
CA SER A 227 20.66 42.55 -7.77
C SER A 227 20.48 41.92 -6.38
N LEU A 228 19.36 41.23 -6.14
CA LEU A 228 19.13 40.45 -4.92
C LEU A 228 19.87 39.11 -4.97
N PRO A 229 20.49 38.66 -3.85
CA PRO A 229 21.08 37.33 -3.79
C PRO A 229 20.02 36.26 -4.06
N HIS A 230 20.39 35.23 -4.81
CA HIS A 230 19.57 34.03 -5.01
C HIS A 230 20.13 32.91 -4.13
N THR A 231 19.68 32.87 -2.88
CA THR A 231 20.10 31.81 -1.97
C THR A 231 19.51 30.48 -2.45
N MET A 232 20.40 29.50 -2.64
CA MET A 232 20.01 28.15 -3.06
C MET A 232 19.46 27.36 -1.86
N PRO A 233 18.37 26.60 -2.04
CA PRO A 233 17.85 25.74 -0.98
C PRO A 233 18.87 24.67 -0.60
N ARG A 234 19.02 24.42 0.69
CA ARG A 234 19.84 23.30 1.20
C ARG A 234 19.05 21.99 1.03
N GLY A 235 19.69 20.93 0.54
CA GLY A 235 19.07 19.60 0.54
C GLY A 235 18.79 19.10 1.97
N GLY A 236 17.97 18.07 2.10
CA GLY A 236 17.77 17.35 3.37
C GLY A 236 16.32 17.13 3.78
N PHE A 237 15.38 17.95 3.29
CA PHE A 237 13.96 17.77 3.58
C PHE A 237 13.25 16.98 2.48
N THR A 238 12.24 16.23 2.90
CA THR A 238 11.31 15.52 2.00
C THR A 238 10.50 16.51 1.13
N ASP A 239 10.38 16.21 -0.17
CA ASP A 239 9.50 16.95 -1.08
C ASP A 239 8.03 16.62 -0.78
N VAL A 240 7.22 17.65 -0.49
CA VAL A 240 5.78 17.50 -0.27
C VAL A 240 4.95 17.77 -1.53
N GLY A 241 5.62 18.04 -2.66
CA GLY A 241 5.00 18.20 -3.98
C GLY A 241 4.56 16.87 -4.60
N GLN A 242 3.73 16.94 -5.66
CA GLN A 242 3.21 15.76 -6.38
C GLN A 242 4.24 15.10 -7.32
N HIS A 243 5.51 15.50 -7.28
CA HIS A 243 6.53 15.05 -8.24
C HIS A 243 6.92 13.57 -8.08
N THR A 244 6.54 12.92 -6.98
CA THR A 244 6.78 11.49 -6.70
C THR A 244 5.66 10.55 -7.16
N GLY A 245 4.61 11.03 -7.84
CA GLY A 245 3.52 10.20 -8.35
C GLY A 245 2.59 9.62 -7.27
N THR A 246 2.75 10.06 -6.03
CA THR A 246 1.89 9.70 -4.90
C THR A 246 0.83 10.76 -4.65
N THR A 247 -0.25 10.39 -3.97
CA THR A 247 -1.18 11.33 -3.35
C THR A 247 -0.41 12.30 -2.44
N PRO A 248 -0.71 13.61 -2.48
CA PRO A 248 0.04 14.60 -1.74
C PRO A 248 -0.11 14.38 -0.21
N PRO A 249 0.97 14.57 0.57
CA PRO A 249 0.99 14.27 2.00
C PRO A 249 0.04 15.16 2.80
N ASN A 250 -0.52 14.64 3.89
CA ASN A 250 -1.27 15.48 4.82
C ASN A 250 -0.29 16.31 5.67
N THR A 251 -0.17 17.60 5.41
CA THR A 251 0.77 18.49 6.10
C THR A 251 0.11 19.36 7.17
N ALA A 252 -1.21 19.57 7.13
CA ALA A 252 -1.85 20.59 7.94
C ALA A 252 -1.83 20.27 9.44
N TRP A 253 -2.37 19.12 9.86
CA TRP A 253 -2.36 18.74 11.28
C TRP A 253 -0.95 18.46 11.82
N PRO A 254 -0.07 17.69 11.13
CA PRO A 254 1.29 17.47 11.62
C PRO A 254 2.07 18.77 11.82
N LEU A 255 1.86 19.77 10.96
CA LEU A 255 2.50 21.08 11.10
C LEU A 255 1.99 21.85 12.32
N VAL A 256 0.69 21.79 12.61
CA VAL A 256 0.13 22.35 13.85
C VAL A 256 0.73 21.67 15.09
N CYS A 257 0.82 20.33 15.10
CA CYS A 257 1.48 19.59 16.18
C CYS A 257 2.94 20.01 16.36
N ALA A 258 3.70 20.09 15.27
CA ALA A 258 5.11 20.50 15.28
C ALA A 258 5.27 21.92 15.85
N LEU A 259 4.40 22.87 15.47
CA LEU A 259 4.46 24.22 16.01
C LEU A 259 4.11 24.27 17.49
N ILE A 260 3.12 23.50 17.95
CA ILE A 260 2.79 23.41 19.38
C ILE A 260 4.01 22.86 20.14
N GLN A 261 4.63 21.79 19.66
CA GLN A 261 5.81 21.21 20.29
C GLN A 261 6.99 22.19 20.34
N VAL A 262 7.32 22.82 19.21
CA VAL A 262 8.37 23.85 19.14
C VAL A 262 8.10 25.00 20.11
N VAL A 263 6.86 25.48 20.17
CA VAL A 263 6.51 26.58 21.08
C VAL A 263 6.65 26.12 22.54
N LEU A 264 6.23 24.91 22.91
CA LEU A 264 6.41 24.38 24.26
C LEU A 264 7.89 24.23 24.65
N GLU A 265 8.73 23.74 23.73
CA GLU A 265 10.16 23.52 23.97
C GLU A 265 10.96 24.82 23.99
N GLN A 266 10.63 25.78 23.12
CA GLN A 266 11.46 26.95 22.89
C GLN A 266 11.07 28.16 23.73
N THR A 267 9.82 28.29 24.20
CA THR A 267 9.39 29.54 24.86
C THR A 267 9.86 29.72 26.31
N GLY A 268 10.62 28.78 26.86
CA GLY A 268 11.08 28.84 28.26
C GLY A 268 9.95 28.81 29.29
N ILE A 269 8.71 28.51 28.88
CA ILE A 269 7.54 28.47 29.78
C ILE A 269 7.66 27.28 30.76
N CYS A 270 8.39 26.24 30.38
CA CYS A 270 8.91 25.22 31.28
C CYS A 270 10.29 25.64 31.81
N ASP A 271 10.32 26.65 32.68
CA ASP A 271 11.55 27.11 33.30
C ASP A 271 12.09 25.99 34.20
N MET A 272 13.29 25.45 33.90
CA MET A 272 13.97 24.47 34.77
C MET A 272 14.25 25.00 36.19
N THR A 273 14.04 26.31 36.41
CA THR A 273 14.12 26.99 37.69
C THR A 273 12.81 27.05 38.48
N SER A 274 11.66 26.71 37.89
CA SER A 274 10.45 26.44 38.65
C SER A 274 10.41 24.96 39.00
N HIS A 275 10.75 24.63 40.26
CA HIS A 275 10.46 23.32 40.88
C HIS A 275 8.95 22.96 40.93
N LEU A 276 8.11 23.59 40.10
CA LEU A 276 6.64 23.56 40.15
C LEU A 276 6.03 22.81 38.95
N THR A 277 6.61 22.87 37.75
CA THR A 277 6.17 22.04 36.61
C THR A 277 6.79 20.65 36.70
N GLN A 278 6.01 19.65 37.13
CA GLN A 278 6.46 18.25 37.26
C GLN A 278 6.64 17.51 35.92
N LEU A 279 6.25 18.12 34.79
CA LEU A 279 6.28 17.53 33.45
C LEU A 279 7.23 18.29 32.53
N ASP A 280 8.03 17.55 31.76
CA ASP A 280 8.85 18.12 30.69
C ASP A 280 7.97 18.56 29.48
N PRO A 281 8.47 19.48 28.62
CA PRO A 281 7.70 20.00 27.48
C PRO A 281 7.20 18.91 26.52
N SER A 282 8.01 17.87 26.32
CA SER A 282 7.69 16.77 25.41
C SER A 282 6.55 15.90 25.96
N SER A 283 6.57 15.55 27.25
CA SER A 283 5.46 14.81 27.89
C SER A 283 4.19 15.64 27.92
N LEU A 284 4.29 16.95 28.17
CA LEU A 284 3.15 17.87 28.11
C LEU A 284 2.54 17.91 26.70
N HIS A 285 3.37 17.94 25.65
CA HIS A 285 2.91 17.85 24.27
C HIS A 285 2.18 16.53 23.99
N LEU A 286 2.79 15.38 24.33
CA LEU A 286 2.22 14.06 24.08
C LEU A 286 0.87 13.87 24.82
N LEU A 287 0.80 14.26 26.10
CA LEU A 287 -0.44 14.28 26.88
C LEU A 287 -1.49 15.16 26.19
N ALA A 288 -1.12 16.38 25.80
CA ALA A 288 -2.06 17.30 25.16
C ALA A 288 -2.60 16.75 23.84
N MET A 289 -1.78 16.08 23.02
CA MET A 289 -2.20 15.47 21.76
C MET A 289 -3.16 14.30 22.00
N ALA A 290 -2.85 13.41 22.95
CA ALA A 290 -3.73 12.28 23.30
C ALA A 290 -5.09 12.77 23.80
N HIS A 291 -5.09 13.74 24.72
CA HIS A 291 -6.31 14.33 25.29
C HIS A 291 -7.12 15.11 24.25
N PHE A 292 -6.46 15.83 23.35
CA PHE A 292 -7.12 16.52 22.25
C PHE A 292 -7.89 15.54 21.35
N GLU A 293 -7.27 14.42 20.97
CA GLU A 293 -7.94 13.42 20.13
C GLU A 293 -9.11 12.74 20.84
N LEU A 294 -8.98 12.45 22.14
CA LEU A 294 -10.09 11.91 22.92
C LEU A 294 -11.22 12.94 23.09
N TRP A 295 -10.89 14.23 23.25
CA TRP A 295 -11.88 15.30 23.27
C TRP A 295 -12.65 15.40 21.95
N LEU A 296 -11.96 15.31 20.80
CA LEU A 296 -12.61 15.25 19.49
C LEU A 296 -13.51 14.02 19.35
N LEU A 297 -13.06 12.84 19.80
CA LEU A 297 -13.85 11.62 19.80
C LEU A 297 -15.13 11.76 20.63
N ILE A 298 -15.05 12.37 21.81
CA ILE A 298 -16.22 12.66 22.66
C ILE A 298 -17.18 13.61 21.95
N LEU A 299 -16.68 14.69 21.36
CA LEU A 299 -17.52 15.64 20.65
C LEU A 299 -18.23 15.02 19.44
N HIS A 300 -17.52 14.16 18.70
CA HIS A 300 -18.05 13.53 17.49
C HIS A 300 -19.06 12.43 17.82
N SER A 301 -18.79 11.60 18.82
CA SER A 301 -19.70 10.52 19.21
C SER A 301 -21.03 11.01 19.76
N HIS A 302 -21.07 12.14 20.47
CA HIS A 302 -22.31 12.76 20.94
C HIS A 302 -23.21 13.24 19.78
N GLN A 303 -22.67 13.36 18.57
CA GLN A 303 -23.43 13.67 17.35
C GLN A 303 -23.94 12.40 16.66
N VAL A 304 -23.47 11.23 17.08
CA VAL A 304 -23.95 9.93 16.59
C VAL A 304 -25.25 9.59 17.32
N SER A 305 -26.30 9.45 16.54
CA SER A 305 -27.63 9.04 16.98
C SER A 305 -28.05 7.81 16.18
N PRO A 306 -29.08 7.04 16.59
CA PRO A 306 -29.52 5.88 15.84
C PRO A 306 -29.71 6.13 14.32
N PRO A 307 -30.34 7.22 13.84
CA PRO A 307 -30.45 7.46 12.40
C PRO A 307 -29.11 7.82 11.72
N THR A 308 -28.20 8.49 12.43
CA THR A 308 -26.92 8.96 11.88
C THR A 308 -25.76 7.97 12.08
N CYS A 309 -25.98 6.86 12.80
CA CYS A 309 -25.00 5.79 13.07
C CYS A 309 -24.76 4.91 11.83
N THR A 310 -24.36 5.53 10.72
CA THR A 310 -24.00 4.86 9.47
C THR A 310 -22.72 4.02 9.64
N PRO A 311 -22.46 3.01 8.78
CA PRO A 311 -21.19 2.30 8.83
C PRO A 311 -19.99 3.24 8.67
N VAL A 312 -20.13 4.30 7.89
CA VAL A 312 -19.11 5.36 7.74
C VAL A 312 -18.88 6.08 9.07
N ALA A 313 -19.95 6.54 9.74
CA ALA A 313 -19.83 7.22 11.04
C ALA A 313 -19.21 6.33 12.12
N VAL A 314 -19.60 5.05 12.17
CA VAL A 314 -19.01 4.05 13.08
C VAL A 314 -17.52 3.86 12.78
N ASN A 315 -17.16 3.65 11.52
CA ASN A 315 -15.76 3.47 11.11
C ASN A 315 -14.91 4.71 11.42
N THR A 316 -15.45 5.92 11.22
CA THR A 316 -14.80 7.18 11.61
C THR A 316 -14.53 7.22 13.12
N CYS A 317 -15.55 6.95 13.95
CA CYS A 317 -15.37 6.92 15.40
C CYS A 317 -14.39 5.84 15.87
N MET A 318 -14.40 4.66 15.22
CA MET A 318 -13.45 3.58 15.53
C MET A 318 -12.01 3.95 15.16
N ARG A 319 -11.79 4.67 14.04
CA ARG A 319 -10.46 5.21 13.71
C ARG A 319 -10.00 6.25 14.70
N MET A 320 -10.88 7.16 15.10
CA MET A 320 -10.59 8.15 16.14
C MET A 320 -10.23 7.47 17.48
N LEU A 321 -11.00 6.45 17.86
CA LEU A 321 -10.74 5.63 19.06
C LEU A 321 -9.39 4.92 18.98
N GLN A 322 -9.05 4.32 17.84
CA GLN A 322 -7.77 3.65 17.62
C GLN A 322 -6.59 4.62 17.75
N SER A 323 -6.68 5.81 17.14
CA SER A 323 -5.64 6.84 17.21
C SER A 323 -5.42 7.33 18.65
N ALA A 324 -6.51 7.68 19.34
CA ALA A 324 -6.46 8.14 20.72
C ALA A 324 -5.92 7.06 21.67
N ALA A 325 -6.38 5.81 21.52
CA ALA A 325 -5.93 4.69 22.33
C ALA A 325 -4.46 4.31 22.10
N SER A 326 -3.94 4.44 20.87
CA SER A 326 -2.53 4.18 20.58
C SER A 326 -1.61 5.17 21.30
N LYS A 327 -1.91 6.47 21.22
CA LYS A 327 -1.16 7.50 21.95
C LYS A 327 -1.23 7.33 23.47
N ALA A 328 -2.40 6.91 23.97
CA ALA A 328 -2.56 6.62 25.39
C ALA A 328 -1.78 5.38 25.84
N ALA A 329 -1.67 4.36 24.98
CA ALA A 329 -0.85 3.18 25.26
C ALA A 329 0.64 3.54 25.33
N ASP A 330 1.13 4.42 24.44
CA ASP A 330 2.51 4.92 24.47
C ASP A 330 2.77 5.68 25.78
N LEU A 331 1.88 6.61 26.17
CA LEU A 331 1.96 7.33 27.45
C LEU A 331 1.90 6.39 28.67
N ALA A 332 1.08 5.34 28.62
CA ALA A 332 1.02 4.35 29.69
C ALA A 332 2.31 3.52 29.79
N ALA A 333 2.93 3.20 28.64
CA ALA A 333 4.24 2.53 28.60
C ALA A 333 5.36 3.40 29.21
N ASP A 334 5.25 4.72 29.05
CA ASP A 334 6.14 5.72 29.66
C ASP A 334 5.84 5.99 31.14
N GLY A 335 4.82 5.33 31.71
CA GLY A 335 4.51 5.36 33.14
C GLY A 335 3.46 6.40 33.56
N HIS A 336 2.76 7.02 32.62
CA HIS A 336 1.63 7.91 32.94
C HIS A 336 0.38 7.11 33.36
N ASP A 337 -0.39 7.66 34.31
CA ASP A 337 -1.70 7.08 34.69
C ASP A 337 -2.76 7.39 33.64
N MET A 338 -3.09 6.37 32.83
CA MET A 338 -4.08 6.47 31.75
C MET A 338 -5.43 5.82 32.10
N HIS A 339 -5.69 5.44 33.36
CA HIS A 339 -6.93 4.73 33.73
C HIS A 339 -8.21 5.53 33.42
N HIS A 340 -8.19 6.86 33.62
CA HIS A 340 -9.32 7.70 33.23
C HIS A 340 -9.53 7.70 31.71
N PHE A 341 -8.44 7.77 30.95
CA PHE A 341 -8.46 7.76 29.49
C PHE A 341 -9.06 6.45 28.96
N GLU A 342 -8.60 5.31 29.49
CA GLU A 342 -9.14 3.99 29.18
C GLU A 342 -10.64 3.90 29.49
N ALA A 343 -11.08 4.41 30.64
CA ALA A 343 -12.49 4.42 31.00
C ALA A 343 -13.33 5.27 30.03
N ALA A 344 -12.80 6.39 29.54
CA ALA A 344 -13.46 7.22 28.54
C ALA A 344 -13.55 6.51 27.17
N CYS A 345 -12.48 5.86 26.72
CA CYS A 345 -12.47 5.02 25.52
C CYS A 345 -13.49 3.88 25.61
N HIS A 346 -13.57 3.19 26.74
CA HIS A 346 -14.55 2.11 26.96
C HIS A 346 -15.99 2.62 26.92
N ARG A 347 -16.29 3.73 27.61
CA ARG A 347 -17.62 4.38 27.54
C ARG A 347 -17.98 4.72 26.10
N MET A 348 -16.99 5.12 25.30
CA MET A 348 -17.21 5.48 23.92
C MET A 348 -17.53 4.28 23.03
N GLY A 349 -16.75 3.20 23.16
CA GLY A 349 -17.02 1.95 22.45
C GLY A 349 -18.40 1.39 22.79
N GLN A 350 -18.80 1.44 24.07
CA GLN A 350 -20.14 1.05 24.51
C GLN A 350 -21.24 1.92 23.91
N HIS A 351 -21.06 3.24 23.91
CA HIS A 351 -22.02 4.17 23.31
C HIS A 351 -22.25 3.88 21.82
N LEU A 352 -21.17 3.69 21.05
CA LEU A 352 -21.26 3.35 19.63
C LEU A 352 -21.93 2.01 19.38
N ALA A 353 -21.63 0.99 20.21
CA ALA A 353 -22.28 -0.32 20.12
C ALA A 353 -23.79 -0.22 20.36
N VAL A 354 -24.23 0.55 21.37
CA VAL A 354 -25.66 0.77 21.66
C VAL A 354 -26.34 1.52 20.50
N MET A 355 -25.71 2.59 19.97
CA MET A 355 -26.28 3.33 18.83
C MET A 355 -26.37 2.48 17.56
N SER A 356 -25.34 1.66 17.29
CA SER A 356 -25.32 0.74 16.15
C SER A 356 -26.40 -0.33 16.29
N ALA A 357 -26.56 -0.94 17.48
CA ALA A 357 -27.60 -1.91 17.76
C ALA A 357 -29.01 -1.30 17.64
N ALA A 358 -29.22 -0.09 18.18
CA ALA A 358 -30.48 0.62 18.07
C ALA A 358 -30.86 0.90 16.60
N ARG A 359 -29.88 1.28 15.77
CA ARG A 359 -30.10 1.47 14.33
C ARG A 359 -30.40 0.16 13.62
N ALA A 360 -29.65 -0.89 13.91
CA ALA A 360 -29.90 -2.22 13.33
C ALA A 360 -31.30 -2.71 13.67
N HIS A 361 -31.76 -2.49 14.91
CA HIS A 361 -33.12 -2.80 15.33
C HIS A 361 -34.17 -1.96 14.60
N ALA A 362 -33.98 -0.64 14.50
CA ALA A 362 -34.89 0.24 13.77
C ALA A 362 -35.00 -0.13 12.28
N LEU A 363 -33.88 -0.50 11.64
CA LEU A 363 -33.89 -1.00 10.26
C LEU A 363 -34.59 -2.36 10.17
N ALA A 364 -34.39 -3.26 11.14
CA ALA A 364 -35.05 -4.56 11.16
C ALA A 364 -36.59 -4.45 11.27
N GLN A 365 -37.10 -3.43 11.97
CA GLN A 365 -38.54 -3.16 12.06
C GLN A 365 -39.18 -2.87 10.69
N GLU A 366 -38.43 -2.32 9.72
CA GLU A 366 -38.92 -2.13 8.35
C GLU A 366 -39.13 -3.47 7.60
N PHE A 367 -38.48 -4.54 8.07
CA PHE A 367 -38.57 -5.88 7.51
C PHE A 367 -39.39 -6.83 8.40
N GLU A 368 -40.08 -6.33 9.44
CA GLU A 368 -40.99 -7.14 10.24
C GLU A 368 -42.21 -7.55 9.40
N LEU A 369 -42.36 -8.86 9.23
CA LEU A 369 -43.52 -9.43 8.56
C LEU A 369 -44.76 -9.28 9.45
N PRO A 370 -45.95 -9.02 8.89
CA PRO A 370 -47.18 -8.98 9.66
C PRO A 370 -47.41 -10.32 10.37
N PRO A 371 -48.02 -10.30 11.57
CA PRO A 371 -48.23 -11.51 12.36
C PRO A 371 -49.07 -12.53 11.58
N PRO A 372 -48.74 -13.83 11.69
CA PRO A 372 -49.49 -14.88 11.01
C PRO A 372 -50.92 -14.94 11.58
N GLY A 373 -51.89 -14.37 10.87
CA GLY A 373 -53.30 -14.30 11.29
C GLY A 373 -54.05 -13.01 10.92
N GLY A 374 -53.39 -11.99 10.36
CA GLY A 374 -54.06 -10.77 9.87
C GLY A 374 -54.88 -11.02 8.59
N SER A 375 -56.01 -10.30 8.44
CA SER A 375 -57.01 -10.41 7.36
C SER A 375 -56.52 -10.08 5.92
N LEU A 376 -55.22 -9.90 5.70
CA LEU A 376 -54.65 -9.67 4.38
C LEU A 376 -53.86 -10.92 3.98
N SER A 377 -54.34 -11.63 2.95
CA SER A 377 -53.56 -12.73 2.39
C SER A 377 -52.22 -12.17 1.89
N ALA A 378 -51.13 -12.92 2.05
CA ALA A 378 -49.78 -12.50 1.63
C ALA A 378 -49.73 -12.05 0.15
N GLU A 379 -50.65 -12.57 -0.68
CA GLU A 379 -50.78 -12.20 -2.09
C GLU A 379 -51.44 -10.83 -2.33
N GLN A 380 -52.37 -10.40 -1.46
CA GLN A 380 -53.09 -9.12 -1.61
C GLN A 380 -52.24 -7.91 -1.19
N ALA A 381 -51.21 -8.13 -0.37
CA ALA A 381 -50.29 -7.09 0.08
C ALA A 381 -48.97 -7.06 -0.72
N GLY A 382 -48.84 -7.84 -1.80
CA GLY A 382 -47.67 -7.85 -2.67
C GLY A 382 -46.43 -8.57 -2.11
N TYR A 383 -46.55 -9.25 -0.96
CA TYR A 383 -45.46 -10.02 -0.37
C TYR A 383 -45.32 -11.37 -1.08
N ARG A 384 -44.39 -11.47 -2.02
CA ARG A 384 -43.95 -12.77 -2.54
C ARG A 384 -43.02 -13.44 -1.54
N LEU A 385 -43.21 -14.74 -1.31
CA LEU A 385 -42.16 -15.58 -0.73
C LEU A 385 -40.88 -15.38 -1.55
N PRO A 386 -39.72 -15.15 -0.93
CA PRO A 386 -38.48 -15.03 -1.67
C PRO A 386 -38.31 -16.31 -2.49
N THR A 387 -38.28 -16.15 -3.81
CA THR A 387 -37.74 -17.18 -4.68
C THR A 387 -36.31 -17.37 -4.19
N GLY A 388 -35.94 -18.58 -3.79
CA GLY A 388 -34.67 -18.84 -3.13
C GLY A 388 -33.50 -18.26 -3.92
N VAL A 389 -33.07 -17.06 -3.54
CA VAL A 389 -31.80 -16.52 -3.96
C VAL A 389 -30.85 -17.04 -2.91
N ILE A 390 -29.99 -17.98 -3.30
CA ILE A 390 -28.85 -18.37 -2.48
C ILE A 390 -28.17 -17.06 -2.08
N PRO A 391 -28.07 -16.71 -0.77
CA PRO A 391 -27.44 -15.48 -0.34
C PRO A 391 -26.08 -15.41 -1.02
N ARG A 392 -25.73 -14.26 -1.61
CA ARG A 392 -24.35 -14.07 -2.07
C ARG A 392 -23.46 -14.39 -0.88
N LEU A 393 -22.58 -15.37 -1.05
CA LEU A 393 -21.61 -15.76 -0.02
C LEU A 393 -21.02 -14.47 0.55
N PRO A 394 -21.09 -14.26 1.89
CA PRO A 394 -20.53 -13.06 2.50
C PRO A 394 -19.07 -12.93 2.08
N HIS A 395 -18.64 -11.70 1.80
CA HIS A 395 -17.24 -11.48 1.41
C HIS A 395 -16.31 -12.02 2.52
N PRO A 396 -15.27 -12.79 2.18
CA PRO A 396 -14.42 -13.50 3.14
C PRO A 396 -13.71 -12.60 4.17
N THR A 397 -13.78 -11.27 4.01
CA THR A 397 -13.17 -10.28 4.90
C THR A 397 -14.04 -9.90 6.12
N SER A 398 -15.31 -10.30 6.21
CA SER A 398 -16.20 -9.83 7.29
C SER A 398 -16.24 -10.70 8.54
N GLU A 399 -15.58 -11.85 8.57
CA GLU A 399 -15.69 -12.79 9.69
C GLU A 399 -14.38 -12.88 10.48
N GLY A 400 -14.47 -12.54 11.76
CA GLY A 400 -13.37 -12.58 12.73
C GLY A 400 -12.63 -13.93 12.77
N GLY A 401 -11.35 -13.86 13.14
CA GLY A 401 -10.47 -15.03 13.26
C GLY A 401 -9.10 -14.87 12.58
N GLY A 402 -8.85 -13.74 11.91
CA GLY A 402 -7.57 -13.46 11.25
C GLY A 402 -7.27 -14.37 10.06
N LEU A 403 -6.07 -14.22 9.48
CA LEU A 403 -5.59 -15.01 8.33
C LEU A 403 -5.67 -16.54 8.54
N PRO A 404 -5.35 -17.11 9.72
CA PRO A 404 -5.38 -18.56 9.93
C PRO A 404 -6.79 -19.14 9.85
N ALA A 405 -7.79 -18.47 10.46
CA ALA A 405 -9.17 -18.93 10.38
C ALA A 405 -9.74 -18.76 8.96
N ALA A 406 -9.35 -17.70 8.26
CA ALA A 406 -9.68 -17.53 6.84
C ALA A 406 -9.06 -18.64 5.97
N GLN A 407 -7.81 -19.03 6.22
CA GLN A 407 -7.17 -20.17 5.55
C GLN A 407 -7.86 -21.50 5.87
N SER A 408 -8.20 -21.77 7.14
CA SER A 408 -8.90 -23.00 7.52
C SER A 408 -10.26 -23.11 6.83
N ARG A 409 -11.05 -22.03 6.81
CA ARG A 409 -12.34 -21.99 6.12
C ARG A 409 -12.17 -22.11 4.60
N ALA A 410 -11.17 -21.45 4.03
CA ALA A 410 -10.85 -21.61 2.61
C ALA A 410 -10.51 -23.07 2.31
N MET A 411 -9.71 -23.75 3.13
CA MET A 411 -9.39 -25.16 2.96
C MET A 411 -10.63 -26.06 3.10
N GLU A 412 -11.52 -25.79 4.05
CA GLU A 412 -12.79 -26.51 4.20
C GLU A 412 -13.70 -26.33 2.97
N ASN A 413 -13.80 -25.10 2.46
CA ASN A 413 -14.58 -24.80 1.25
C ASN A 413 -13.95 -25.40 -0.01
N LEU A 414 -12.63 -25.44 -0.11
CA LEU A 414 -11.89 -26.09 -1.19
C LEU A 414 -12.06 -27.62 -1.18
N GLY A 415 -12.46 -28.22 -0.06
CA GLY A 415 -12.79 -29.63 0.04
C GLY A 415 -14.02 -30.04 -0.77
N SER A 416 -14.85 -29.09 -1.21
CA SER A 416 -15.98 -29.32 -2.11
C SER A 416 -15.61 -29.31 -3.59
N LEU A 417 -14.40 -28.83 -3.94
CA LEU A 417 -13.91 -28.85 -5.31
C LEU A 417 -13.33 -30.22 -5.64
N LEU A 418 -13.60 -30.68 -6.85
CA LEU A 418 -12.88 -31.83 -7.40
C LEU A 418 -11.38 -31.48 -7.41
N GLN A 419 -10.55 -32.38 -6.93
CA GLN A 419 -9.09 -32.21 -6.93
C GLN A 419 -8.48 -33.38 -7.67
N LEU A 420 -7.43 -33.11 -8.44
CA LEU A 420 -6.60 -34.16 -9.00
C LEU A 420 -6.00 -35.00 -7.85
N PRO A 421 -6.08 -36.34 -7.88
CA PRO A 421 -5.49 -37.18 -6.85
C PRO A 421 -3.96 -37.03 -6.79
N VAL A 422 -3.38 -37.21 -5.61
CA VAL A 422 -1.92 -37.16 -5.43
C VAL A 422 -1.29 -38.38 -6.09
N GLY A 423 -0.28 -38.16 -6.93
CA GLY A 423 0.37 -39.22 -7.69
C GLY A 423 -0.36 -39.62 -8.97
N ALA A 424 -1.28 -38.80 -9.46
CA ALA A 424 -2.07 -39.05 -10.66
C ALA A 424 -1.21 -39.37 -11.89
N SER A 425 -1.66 -40.30 -12.75
CA SER A 425 -1.03 -40.60 -14.04
C SER A 425 -1.18 -39.45 -15.04
N PHE A 426 -0.44 -39.47 -16.15
CA PHE A 426 -0.62 -38.44 -17.17
C PHE A 426 -1.98 -38.55 -17.87
N GLN A 427 -2.56 -39.75 -17.96
CA GLN A 427 -3.93 -39.94 -18.44
C GLN A 427 -4.97 -39.30 -17.50
N GLU A 428 -4.79 -39.44 -16.18
CA GLU A 428 -5.68 -38.80 -15.20
C GLU A 428 -5.52 -37.28 -15.20
N MET A 429 -4.29 -36.78 -15.36
CA MET A 429 -4.01 -35.35 -15.53
C MET A 429 -4.64 -34.79 -16.82
N LEU A 430 -4.60 -35.55 -17.91
CA LEU A 430 -5.23 -35.16 -19.18
C LEU A 430 -6.74 -35.08 -19.02
N ALA A 431 -7.38 -36.13 -18.50
CA ALA A 431 -8.81 -36.14 -18.23
C ALA A 431 -9.21 -34.98 -17.31
N TRP A 432 -8.37 -34.66 -16.32
CA TRP A 432 -8.58 -33.51 -15.43
C TRP A 432 -8.57 -32.16 -16.15
N LEU A 433 -7.67 -31.98 -17.13
CA LEU A 433 -7.60 -30.77 -17.94
C LEU A 433 -8.74 -30.68 -18.96
N GLU A 434 -9.19 -31.82 -19.51
CA GLU A 434 -10.25 -31.92 -20.52
C GLU A 434 -11.66 -31.71 -19.95
N LEU A 435 -11.86 -31.77 -18.62
CA LEU A 435 -13.15 -31.48 -17.97
C LEU A 435 -13.64 -30.03 -18.13
N CYS A 436 -13.04 -29.21 -19.00
CA CYS A 436 -13.39 -27.80 -19.17
C CYS A 436 -14.09 -27.58 -20.51
N ASP A 437 -15.38 -27.24 -20.46
CA ASP A 437 -16.11 -26.71 -21.61
C ASP A 437 -15.88 -25.19 -21.70
N TRP A 438 -14.72 -24.81 -22.24
CA TRP A 438 -14.34 -23.39 -22.42
C TRP A 438 -15.27 -22.65 -23.39
N GLU A 439 -15.99 -23.38 -24.26
CA GLU A 439 -16.86 -22.81 -25.30
C GLU A 439 -18.26 -22.39 -24.80
N GLU A 440 -18.78 -23.00 -23.71
CA GLU A 440 -20.14 -22.70 -23.20
C GLU A 440 -20.17 -21.61 -22.12
N GLN A 441 -19.03 -21.26 -21.53
CA GLN A 441 -18.96 -20.35 -20.39
C GLN A 441 -18.62 -18.91 -20.84
N GLN A 442 -19.64 -18.06 -20.98
CA GLN A 442 -19.52 -16.63 -21.32
C GLN A 442 -18.67 -15.79 -20.32
N ALA A 443 -18.23 -16.37 -19.21
CA ALA A 443 -17.30 -15.76 -18.27
C ALA A 443 -16.19 -16.77 -17.94
N VAL A 444 -14.95 -16.43 -18.31
CA VAL A 444 -13.76 -17.22 -17.98
C VAL A 444 -13.58 -17.24 -16.45
N ASP A 445 -13.87 -18.37 -15.82
CA ASP A 445 -13.63 -18.54 -14.37
C ASP A 445 -12.13 -18.75 -14.10
N GLY A 446 -11.46 -17.64 -13.77
CA GLY A 446 -10.03 -17.64 -13.45
C GLY A 446 -9.66 -18.51 -12.25
N VAL A 447 -10.60 -18.79 -11.33
CA VAL A 447 -10.35 -19.65 -10.15
C VAL A 447 -10.23 -21.11 -10.57
N THR A 448 -11.13 -21.59 -11.43
CA THR A 448 -11.07 -22.95 -11.99
C THR A 448 -9.79 -23.15 -12.81
N ALA A 449 -9.40 -22.15 -13.60
CA ALA A 449 -8.16 -22.21 -14.36
C ALA A 449 -6.92 -22.32 -13.45
N MET A 450 -6.83 -21.50 -12.38
CA MET A 450 -5.73 -21.60 -11.40
C MET A 450 -5.68 -22.97 -10.71
N LEU A 451 -6.83 -23.51 -10.29
CA LEU A 451 -6.87 -24.82 -9.64
C LEU A 451 -6.29 -25.91 -10.54
N ARG A 452 -6.62 -25.89 -11.83
CA ARG A 452 -6.12 -26.86 -12.80
C ARG A 452 -4.63 -26.72 -13.03
N LEU A 453 -4.14 -25.50 -13.25
CA LEU A 453 -2.71 -25.23 -13.44
C LEU A 453 -1.92 -25.73 -12.22
N HIS A 454 -2.32 -25.32 -11.01
CA HIS A 454 -1.64 -25.73 -9.78
C HIS A 454 -1.72 -27.24 -9.51
N SER A 455 -2.80 -27.91 -9.91
CA SER A 455 -2.91 -29.37 -9.78
C SER A 455 -1.89 -30.09 -10.66
N VAL A 456 -1.71 -29.63 -11.91
CA VAL A 456 -0.72 -30.19 -12.84
C VAL A 456 0.71 -29.88 -12.38
N GLU A 457 0.96 -28.63 -11.98
CA GLU A 457 2.25 -28.19 -11.45
C GLU A 457 2.65 -29.02 -10.23
N ARG A 458 1.74 -29.25 -9.28
CA ARG A 458 2.00 -30.07 -8.08
C ARG A 458 2.58 -31.44 -8.46
N GLU A 459 1.96 -32.09 -9.43
CA GLU A 459 2.32 -33.44 -9.86
C GLU A 459 3.61 -33.47 -10.70
N LEU A 460 3.83 -32.50 -11.57
CA LEU A 460 5.06 -32.39 -12.37
C LEU A 460 6.27 -31.96 -11.52
N PHE A 461 6.09 -30.95 -10.68
CA PHE A 461 7.15 -30.41 -9.84
C PHE A 461 7.58 -31.41 -8.78
N SER A 462 6.65 -32.18 -8.21
CA SER A 462 6.98 -33.28 -7.29
C SER A 462 7.86 -34.36 -7.96
N ARG A 463 7.57 -34.72 -9.22
CA ARG A 463 8.39 -35.67 -10.00
C ARG A 463 9.79 -35.12 -10.29
N ALA A 464 9.89 -33.83 -10.64
CA ALA A 464 11.17 -33.19 -10.91
C ALA A 464 12.01 -33.03 -9.63
N ALA A 465 11.39 -32.61 -8.51
CA ALA A 465 12.04 -32.46 -7.22
C ALA A 465 12.55 -33.80 -6.66
N SER A 466 11.83 -34.90 -6.91
CA SER A 466 12.28 -36.26 -6.63
C SER A 466 13.32 -36.79 -7.65
N ARG A 467 13.90 -35.92 -8.49
CA ARG A 467 14.93 -36.26 -9.49
C ARG A 467 14.50 -37.34 -10.48
N PHE A 468 13.22 -37.36 -10.83
CA PHE A 468 12.67 -38.28 -11.83
C PHE A 468 12.86 -39.77 -11.45
N THR A 469 12.90 -40.12 -10.14
CA THR A 469 13.22 -41.47 -9.64
C THR A 469 12.12 -42.54 -9.84
N ARG A 470 11.44 -42.56 -10.98
CA ARG A 470 10.39 -43.54 -11.31
C ARG A 470 10.78 -44.43 -12.48
N THR A 471 10.03 -45.51 -12.66
CA THR A 471 10.11 -46.39 -13.83
C THR A 471 9.91 -45.59 -15.13
N PRO A 472 10.61 -45.96 -16.21
CA PRO A 472 10.49 -45.29 -17.50
C PRO A 472 9.03 -45.25 -17.98
N LEU A 473 8.65 -44.15 -18.62
CA LEU A 473 7.29 -43.95 -19.11
C LEU A 473 6.99 -44.90 -20.27
N GLN A 474 5.80 -45.50 -20.22
CA GLN A 474 5.26 -46.29 -21.32
C GLN A 474 4.79 -45.38 -22.46
N GLN A 475 4.66 -45.93 -23.68
CA GLN A 475 4.28 -45.15 -24.87
C GLN A 475 2.95 -44.40 -24.70
N GLU A 476 1.96 -45.01 -24.04
CA GLU A 476 0.67 -44.36 -23.76
C GLU A 476 0.80 -43.16 -22.82
N GLU A 477 1.66 -43.26 -21.79
CA GLU A 477 1.93 -42.17 -20.86
C GLU A 477 2.74 -41.05 -21.50
N VAL A 478 3.62 -41.37 -22.47
CA VAL A 478 4.34 -40.38 -23.29
C VAL A 478 3.36 -39.56 -24.13
N MET A 479 2.42 -40.22 -24.82
CA MET A 479 1.38 -39.53 -25.60
C MET A 479 0.45 -38.71 -24.71
N ALA A 480 0.12 -39.19 -23.52
CA ALA A 480 -0.69 -38.45 -22.56
C ALA A 480 0.06 -37.21 -22.05
N LEU A 481 1.36 -37.32 -21.74
CA LEU A 481 2.19 -36.19 -21.28
C LEU A 481 2.26 -35.07 -22.33
N GLU A 482 2.44 -35.41 -23.60
CA GLU A 482 2.41 -34.42 -24.69
C GLU A 482 1.09 -33.62 -24.69
N LYS A 483 -0.04 -34.34 -24.66
CA LYS A 483 -1.37 -33.72 -24.59
C LYS A 483 -1.60 -32.92 -23.31
N VAL A 484 -1.07 -33.35 -22.17
CA VAL A 484 -1.13 -32.61 -20.90
C VAL A 484 -0.44 -31.27 -21.04
N VAL A 485 0.73 -31.21 -21.68
CA VAL A 485 1.45 -29.94 -21.90
C VAL A 485 0.66 -28.99 -22.81
N ASP A 486 0.06 -29.51 -23.88
CA ASP A 486 -0.74 -28.69 -24.79
C ASP A 486 -2.02 -28.18 -24.11
N ASN A 487 -2.76 -29.03 -23.43
CA ASN A 487 -3.93 -28.61 -22.65
C ASN A 487 -3.52 -27.63 -21.54
N TYR A 488 -2.39 -27.85 -20.86
CA TYR A 488 -1.88 -26.92 -19.86
C TYR A 488 -1.60 -25.54 -20.45
N ARG A 489 -1.01 -25.46 -21.66
CA ARG A 489 -0.79 -24.20 -22.38
C ARG A 489 -2.11 -23.51 -22.73
N GLU A 490 -3.11 -24.26 -23.15
CA GLU A 490 -4.44 -23.72 -23.43
C GLU A 490 -5.06 -23.14 -22.16
N VAL A 491 -5.10 -23.90 -21.06
CA VAL A 491 -5.62 -23.40 -19.76
C VAL A 491 -4.82 -22.19 -19.27
N HIS A 492 -3.50 -22.19 -19.45
CA HIS A 492 -2.64 -21.06 -19.09
C HIS A 492 -2.98 -19.81 -19.89
N MET A 493 -3.15 -19.94 -21.21
CA MET A 493 -3.55 -18.84 -22.09
C MET A 493 -4.92 -18.26 -21.67
N HIS A 494 -5.91 -19.12 -21.39
CA HIS A 494 -7.23 -18.69 -20.91
C HIS A 494 -7.14 -18.00 -19.55
N PHE A 495 -6.34 -18.53 -18.62
CA PHE A 495 -6.10 -17.90 -17.32
C PHE A 495 -5.47 -16.52 -17.50
N MET A 496 -4.42 -16.40 -18.32
CA MET A 496 -3.73 -15.13 -18.57
C MET A 496 -4.66 -14.08 -19.19
N ALA A 497 -5.62 -14.49 -20.01
CA ALA A 497 -6.65 -13.61 -20.56
C ALA A 497 -7.75 -13.20 -19.56
N SER A 498 -7.86 -13.89 -18.41
CA SER A 498 -8.88 -13.61 -17.40
C SER A 498 -8.50 -12.41 -16.51
N PRO A 499 -9.47 -11.68 -15.93
CA PRO A 499 -9.19 -10.62 -14.96
C PRO A 499 -8.42 -11.10 -13.72
N ALA A 500 -8.54 -12.38 -13.37
CA ALA A 500 -7.85 -12.96 -12.21
C ALA A 500 -6.32 -12.93 -12.35
N SER A 501 -5.79 -12.96 -13.58
CA SER A 501 -4.34 -12.91 -13.83
C SER A 501 -3.72 -11.57 -13.46
N GLN A 502 -4.50 -10.49 -13.41
CA GLN A 502 -4.01 -9.14 -13.10
C GLN A 502 -3.53 -9.00 -11.64
N ALA A 503 -4.04 -9.84 -10.75
CA ALA A 503 -3.62 -9.90 -9.36
C ALA A 503 -2.33 -10.71 -9.13
N CYS A 504 -1.81 -11.37 -10.18
CA CYS A 504 -0.64 -12.24 -10.09
C CYS A 504 0.55 -11.67 -10.87
N MET A 505 1.77 -12.07 -10.48
CA MET A 505 2.97 -11.69 -11.21
C MET A 505 3.05 -12.47 -12.54
N GLN A 506 2.79 -11.78 -13.65
CA GLN A 506 2.74 -12.44 -14.97
C GLN A 506 4.05 -13.15 -15.35
N THR A 507 5.19 -12.58 -14.99
CA THR A 507 6.52 -13.15 -15.24
C THR A 507 6.76 -14.46 -14.49
N GLU A 508 6.15 -14.63 -13.31
CA GLU A 508 6.20 -15.89 -12.58
C GLU A 508 5.38 -16.96 -13.27
N TRP A 509 4.15 -16.65 -13.70
CA TRP A 509 3.31 -17.60 -14.44
C TRP A 509 3.94 -18.04 -15.76
N GLN A 510 4.67 -17.16 -16.45
CA GLN A 510 5.45 -17.55 -17.63
C GLN A 510 6.64 -18.45 -17.25
N SER A 511 7.29 -18.17 -16.12
CA SER A 511 8.39 -19.01 -15.60
C SER A 511 7.89 -20.42 -15.23
N ARG A 512 6.71 -20.54 -14.62
CA ARG A 512 6.07 -21.82 -14.28
C ARG A 512 5.68 -22.62 -15.51
N LEU A 513 5.09 -21.97 -16.52
CA LEU A 513 4.80 -22.61 -17.81
C LEU A 513 6.07 -23.17 -18.46
N LEU A 514 7.13 -22.35 -18.51
CA LEU A 514 8.42 -22.79 -19.05
C LEU A 514 8.96 -24.00 -18.26
N LEU A 515 8.86 -23.96 -16.93
CA LEU A 515 9.29 -25.06 -16.07
C LEU A 515 8.48 -26.34 -16.32
N VAL A 516 7.15 -26.27 -16.50
CA VAL A 516 6.30 -27.41 -16.88
C VAL A 516 6.77 -28.06 -18.18
N VAL A 517 7.09 -27.23 -19.19
CA VAL A 517 7.62 -27.71 -20.48
C VAL A 517 8.98 -28.40 -20.28
N TRP A 518 9.87 -27.84 -19.45
CA TRP A 518 11.20 -28.40 -19.21
C TRP A 518 11.17 -29.69 -18.39
N VAL A 519 10.27 -29.79 -17.41
CA VAL A 519 10.01 -31.05 -16.68
C VAL A 519 9.54 -32.13 -17.66
N SER A 520 8.60 -31.78 -18.53
CA SER A 520 8.06 -32.70 -19.54
C SER A 520 9.14 -33.12 -20.55
N TYR A 521 10.01 -32.20 -20.97
CA TYR A 521 11.17 -32.52 -21.80
C TYR A 521 12.09 -33.55 -21.14
N CYS A 522 12.41 -33.38 -19.85
CA CYS A 522 13.28 -34.33 -19.14
C CYS A 522 12.65 -35.73 -19.06
N LEU A 523 11.35 -35.80 -18.79
CA LEU A 523 10.58 -37.05 -18.77
C LEU A 523 10.54 -37.74 -20.14
N LEU A 524 10.32 -36.97 -21.21
CA LEU A 524 10.34 -37.47 -22.58
C LEU A 524 11.72 -37.94 -23.01
N HIS A 525 12.77 -37.20 -22.63
CA HIS A 525 14.15 -37.59 -22.91
C HIS A 525 14.52 -38.90 -22.21
N ASP A 526 14.14 -39.07 -20.94
CA ASP A 526 14.35 -40.32 -20.20
C ASP A 526 13.64 -41.50 -20.88
N ALA A 527 12.37 -41.33 -21.24
CA ALA A 527 11.60 -42.34 -21.97
C ALA A 527 12.24 -42.67 -23.33
N ALA A 528 12.70 -41.65 -24.07
CA ALA A 528 13.38 -41.82 -25.35
C ALA A 528 14.70 -42.59 -25.21
N CYS A 529 15.48 -42.33 -24.16
CA CYS A 529 16.70 -43.09 -23.87
C CYS A 529 16.42 -44.57 -23.58
N HIS A 530 15.29 -44.88 -22.94
CA HIS A 530 14.90 -46.26 -22.68
C HIS A 530 14.44 -46.99 -23.95
N VAL A 531 13.62 -46.35 -24.78
CA VAL A 531 13.12 -46.93 -26.03
C VAL A 531 14.23 -47.01 -27.10
N HIS A 532 15.09 -46.00 -27.14
CA HIS A 532 16.19 -45.86 -28.09
C HIS A 532 17.50 -45.57 -27.36
N PRO A 533 18.22 -46.61 -26.88
CA PRO A 533 19.46 -46.45 -26.11
C PRO A 533 20.56 -45.60 -26.78
N MET A 534 20.55 -45.48 -28.11
CA MET A 534 21.47 -44.61 -28.83
C MET A 534 21.33 -43.12 -28.44
N VAL A 535 20.12 -42.68 -28.08
CA VAL A 535 19.84 -41.29 -27.66
C VAL A 535 20.68 -40.92 -26.44
N ALA A 536 20.87 -41.86 -25.51
CA ALA A 536 21.65 -41.66 -24.28
C ALA A 536 23.15 -41.36 -24.53
N SER A 537 23.66 -41.62 -25.74
CA SER A 537 25.05 -41.29 -26.12
C SER A 537 25.25 -39.82 -26.53
N TYR A 538 24.15 -39.09 -26.70
CA TYR A 538 24.13 -37.68 -27.08
C TYR A 538 23.70 -36.79 -25.90
N GLY A 539 23.86 -35.47 -26.08
CA GLY A 539 23.49 -34.47 -25.09
C GLY A 539 22.08 -33.92 -25.31
N VAL A 540 21.46 -33.45 -24.23
CA VAL A 540 20.23 -32.63 -24.29
C VAL A 540 20.47 -31.27 -24.93
N CYS A 541 19.47 -30.68 -25.60
CA CYS A 541 19.58 -29.34 -26.20
C CYS A 541 19.39 -28.18 -25.21
N LEU A 542 18.75 -28.43 -24.07
CA LEU A 542 18.43 -27.40 -23.09
C LEU A 542 19.63 -27.15 -22.16
N HIS A 543 20.03 -25.89 -22.03
CA HIS A 543 21.12 -25.49 -21.15
C HIS A 543 20.59 -25.24 -19.73
N TRP A 544 21.06 -26.03 -18.76
CA TRP A 544 20.63 -25.92 -17.36
C TRP A 544 20.84 -24.52 -16.76
N THR A 545 21.85 -23.77 -17.23
CA THR A 545 22.13 -22.40 -16.78
C THR A 545 21.03 -21.41 -17.12
N ASP A 546 20.18 -21.70 -18.11
CA ASP A 546 19.12 -20.79 -18.54
C ASP A 546 17.98 -20.75 -17.49
N LEU A 547 17.88 -21.76 -16.63
CA LEU A 547 16.92 -21.80 -15.51
C LEU A 547 17.18 -20.73 -14.45
N LYS A 548 18.37 -20.12 -14.40
CA LYS A 548 18.66 -19.00 -13.48
C LYS A 548 17.82 -17.75 -13.74
N HIS A 549 17.17 -17.68 -14.90
CA HIS A 549 16.32 -16.57 -15.31
C HIS A 549 14.86 -16.75 -14.92
N LEU A 550 14.48 -17.92 -14.39
CA LEU A 550 13.12 -18.15 -13.90
C LEU A 550 12.86 -17.29 -12.65
N VAL A 551 11.66 -16.70 -12.59
CA VAL A 551 11.17 -16.03 -11.39
C VAL A 551 10.13 -16.92 -10.72
N LEU A 552 10.47 -17.48 -9.57
CA LEU A 552 9.65 -18.45 -8.83
C LEU A 552 9.56 -18.02 -7.37
N SER A 553 8.35 -17.86 -6.85
CA SER A 553 8.13 -17.46 -5.45
C SER A 553 8.00 -18.65 -4.50
N ASP A 554 7.52 -19.79 -5.00
CA ASP A 554 7.26 -20.97 -4.18
C ASP A 554 8.42 -21.98 -4.19
N ARG A 555 8.62 -22.61 -3.02
CA ARG A 555 9.69 -23.59 -2.81
C ARG A 555 9.55 -24.82 -3.69
N THR A 556 8.32 -25.27 -3.97
CA THR A 556 8.08 -26.48 -4.78
C THR A 556 8.56 -26.32 -6.23
N ALA A 557 8.34 -25.15 -6.83
CA ALA A 557 8.81 -24.81 -8.16
C ALA A 557 10.33 -24.62 -8.19
N VAL A 558 10.92 -24.03 -7.14
CA VAL A 558 12.37 -23.91 -6.99
C VAL A 558 13.03 -25.29 -6.90
N ASP A 559 12.51 -26.19 -6.06
CA ASP A 559 13.02 -27.55 -5.91
C ASP A 559 12.89 -28.34 -7.23
N ALA A 560 11.80 -28.15 -7.97
CA ALA A 560 11.63 -28.70 -9.30
C ALA A 560 12.65 -28.14 -10.31
N ALA A 561 12.89 -26.83 -10.34
CA ALA A 561 13.88 -26.21 -11.21
C ALA A 561 15.31 -26.70 -10.92
N LEU A 562 15.64 -26.93 -9.64
CA LEU A 562 16.91 -27.57 -9.24
C LEU A 562 16.98 -29.03 -9.70
N GLY A 563 15.88 -29.77 -9.59
CA GLY A 563 15.76 -31.14 -10.10
C GLY A 563 15.98 -31.23 -11.61
N VAL A 564 15.33 -30.34 -12.38
CA VAL A 564 15.54 -30.20 -13.83
C VAL A 564 16.98 -29.81 -14.13
N SER A 565 17.55 -28.84 -13.41
CA SER A 565 18.94 -28.42 -13.60
C SER A 565 19.92 -29.57 -13.41
N ALA A 566 19.72 -30.37 -12.35
CA ALA A 566 20.55 -31.53 -12.06
C ALA A 566 20.41 -32.61 -13.15
N TYR A 567 19.20 -32.86 -13.64
CA TYR A 567 18.96 -33.80 -14.74
C TYR A 567 19.65 -33.34 -16.02
N LEU A 568 19.42 -32.10 -16.44
CA LEU A 568 20.02 -31.53 -17.66
C LEU A 568 21.54 -31.52 -17.57
N TRP A 569 22.12 -31.16 -16.42
CA TRP A 569 23.56 -31.21 -16.22
C TRP A 569 24.12 -32.64 -16.35
N GLY A 570 23.43 -33.63 -15.78
CA GLY A 570 23.83 -35.04 -15.87
C GLY A 570 23.73 -35.64 -17.28
N HIS A 571 22.89 -35.06 -18.15
CA HIS A 571 22.67 -35.52 -19.52
C HIS A 571 23.18 -34.51 -20.58
N SER A 572 24.00 -33.54 -20.17
CA SER A 572 24.65 -32.61 -21.08
C SER A 572 25.89 -33.25 -21.68
N ASN A 573 26.04 -33.19 -23.01
CA ASN A 573 27.24 -33.65 -23.71
C ASN A 573 27.69 -32.56 -24.69
N PRO A 574 28.63 -31.68 -24.29
CA PRO A 574 29.04 -30.53 -25.09
C PRO A 574 29.49 -30.91 -26.51
N GLY A 575 28.88 -30.30 -27.52
CA GLY A 575 29.16 -30.54 -28.95
C GLY A 575 28.49 -31.80 -29.52
N LYS A 576 27.57 -32.41 -28.77
CA LYS A 576 26.75 -33.56 -29.19
C LYS A 576 25.27 -33.36 -28.84
N GLU A 577 24.81 -32.12 -28.77
CA GLU A 577 23.45 -31.77 -28.38
C GLU A 577 22.44 -32.12 -29.48
N LEU A 578 21.47 -32.97 -29.17
CA LEU A 578 20.39 -33.35 -30.09
C LEU A 578 19.40 -32.21 -30.26
N PHE A 579 18.94 -32.00 -31.49
CA PHE A 579 17.96 -30.98 -31.85
C PHE A 579 18.41 -29.55 -31.50
N CYS A 580 19.72 -29.30 -31.50
CA CYS A 580 20.33 -28.00 -31.24
C CYS A 580 20.87 -27.34 -32.52
N LEU A 581 20.56 -26.05 -32.70
CA LEU A 581 21.08 -25.22 -33.79
C LEU A 581 22.23 -24.30 -33.35
N ARG A 582 22.63 -24.32 -32.06
CA ARG A 582 23.62 -23.39 -31.49
C ARG A 582 25.07 -23.71 -31.90
N ASP A 583 25.34 -24.88 -32.46
CA ASP A 583 26.67 -25.29 -32.93
C ASP A 583 27.05 -24.59 -34.24
N GLY A 584 27.45 -23.32 -34.12
CA GLY A 584 27.83 -22.43 -35.23
C GLY A 584 29.06 -22.83 -36.05
N ARG A 585 29.46 -24.11 -36.12
CA ARG A 585 30.50 -24.59 -37.04
C ARG A 585 30.04 -25.67 -38.02
N ARG A 586 28.97 -26.43 -37.73
CA ARG A 586 28.26 -27.33 -38.66
C ARG A 586 26.85 -27.59 -38.08
N GLU A 587 25.86 -26.89 -38.62
CA GLU A 587 24.45 -26.93 -38.19
C GLU A 587 23.99 -28.37 -37.88
N GLY A 588 23.62 -28.64 -36.63
CA GLY A 588 22.91 -29.87 -36.24
C GLY A 588 23.65 -31.19 -36.42
N THR A 589 25.00 -31.19 -36.49
CA THR A 589 25.80 -32.40 -36.78
C THR A 589 25.42 -33.61 -35.92
N ALA A 590 25.22 -33.41 -34.61
CA ALA A 590 24.81 -34.47 -33.69
C ALA A 590 23.41 -35.03 -34.00
N THR A 591 22.47 -34.17 -34.37
CA THR A 591 21.11 -34.55 -34.79
C THR A 591 21.14 -35.36 -36.08
N PHE A 592 21.92 -34.92 -37.07
CA PHE A 592 22.04 -35.62 -38.35
C PHE A 592 22.80 -36.94 -38.22
N ASP A 593 23.83 -36.99 -37.37
CA ASP A 593 24.55 -38.22 -37.03
C ASP A 593 23.61 -39.23 -36.35
N LEU A 594 22.84 -38.81 -35.35
CA LEU A 594 21.80 -39.65 -34.75
C LEU A 594 20.80 -40.13 -35.81
N ALA A 595 20.30 -39.24 -36.67
CA ALA A 595 19.32 -39.59 -37.71
C ALA A 595 19.86 -40.65 -38.68
N LEU A 596 21.12 -40.53 -39.10
CA LEU A 596 21.80 -41.51 -39.95
C LEU A 596 21.95 -42.87 -39.25
N GLN A 597 22.38 -42.87 -38.00
CA GLN A 597 22.50 -44.10 -37.20
C GLN A 597 21.14 -44.75 -36.97
N TYR A 598 20.11 -43.96 -36.65
CA TYR A 598 18.75 -44.44 -36.45
C TYR A 598 18.16 -45.02 -37.74
N ALA A 599 18.33 -44.35 -38.88
CA ALA A 599 17.89 -44.85 -40.18
C ALA A 599 18.59 -46.16 -40.56
N GLY A 600 19.88 -46.31 -40.25
CA GLY A 600 20.63 -47.54 -40.48
C GLY A 600 20.22 -48.73 -39.60
N CYS A 601 19.55 -48.48 -38.47
CA CYS A 601 19.13 -49.51 -37.51
C CYS A 601 17.62 -49.77 -37.49
N ASN A 602 16.81 -48.94 -38.17
CA ASN A 602 15.36 -49.03 -38.15
C ASN A 602 14.80 -49.63 -39.45
N ASN A 603 14.22 -50.84 -39.36
CA ASN A 603 13.65 -51.56 -40.50
C ASN A 603 12.52 -50.81 -41.23
N VAL A 604 11.77 -49.94 -40.53
CA VAL A 604 10.68 -49.15 -41.13
C VAL A 604 11.26 -48.05 -42.01
N MET A 605 12.29 -47.33 -41.53
CA MET A 605 12.95 -46.28 -42.31
C MET A 605 13.70 -46.84 -43.53
N LEU A 606 14.32 -48.01 -43.38
CA LEU A 606 14.91 -48.73 -44.52
C LEU A 606 13.84 -49.10 -45.56
N GLY A 607 12.67 -49.55 -45.12
CA GLY A 607 11.54 -49.83 -46.02
C GLY A 607 11.07 -48.60 -46.81
N PHE A 608 10.91 -47.44 -46.14
CA PHE A 608 10.59 -46.19 -46.84
C PHE A 608 11.68 -45.76 -47.82
N TRP A 609 12.95 -45.93 -47.47
CA TRP A 609 14.06 -45.62 -48.36
C TRP A 609 14.03 -46.49 -49.62
N GLU A 610 13.79 -47.80 -49.48
CA GLU A 610 13.63 -48.71 -50.62
C GLU A 610 12.46 -48.31 -51.53
N GLU A 611 11.31 -47.94 -50.94
CA GLU A 611 10.15 -47.45 -51.68
C GLU A 611 10.46 -46.15 -52.46
N HIS A 612 11.16 -45.20 -51.83
CA HIS A 612 11.57 -43.96 -52.48
C HIS A 612 12.61 -44.18 -53.58
N CYS A 613 13.55 -45.11 -53.42
CA CYS A 613 14.47 -45.51 -54.48
C CYS A 613 13.72 -46.09 -55.67
N GLN A 614 12.76 -46.98 -55.43
CA GLN A 614 11.94 -47.57 -56.48
C GLN A 614 11.13 -46.50 -57.24
N ASP A 615 10.46 -45.58 -56.54
CA ASP A 615 9.73 -44.48 -57.17
C ASP A 615 10.63 -43.54 -57.98
N ALA A 616 11.86 -43.30 -57.53
CA ALA A 616 12.85 -42.49 -58.27
C ALA A 616 13.34 -43.20 -59.54
N ASP A 617 13.55 -44.52 -59.47
CA ASP A 617 13.92 -45.34 -60.62
C ASP A 617 12.77 -45.37 -61.65
N ASP A 618 11.54 -45.54 -61.19
CA ASP A 618 10.33 -45.53 -62.04
C ASP A 618 10.17 -44.16 -62.75
N ARG A 619 10.41 -43.05 -62.06
CA ARG A 619 10.40 -41.70 -62.67
C ARG A 619 11.51 -41.51 -63.71
N THR A 620 12.69 -42.07 -63.46
CA THR A 620 13.84 -42.01 -64.38
C THR A 620 13.56 -42.81 -65.65
N GLU A 621 13.01 -44.01 -65.50
CA GLU A 621 12.61 -44.87 -66.62
C GLU A 621 11.49 -44.23 -67.44
N ALA A 622 10.46 -43.68 -66.79
CA ALA A 622 9.38 -42.96 -67.47
C ALA A 622 9.89 -41.74 -68.25
N HIS A 623 10.85 -40.99 -67.68
CA HIS A 623 11.50 -39.87 -68.39
C HIS A 623 12.28 -40.35 -69.61
N TRP A 624 13.03 -41.45 -69.49
CA TRP A 624 13.80 -42.02 -70.59
C TRP A 624 12.91 -42.53 -71.73
N GLN A 625 11.81 -43.20 -71.40
CA GLN A 625 10.79 -43.62 -72.37
C GLN A 625 10.21 -42.43 -73.15
N GLU A 626 9.95 -41.31 -72.46
CA GLU A 626 9.48 -40.08 -73.09
C GLU A 626 10.55 -39.43 -74.00
N VAL A 627 11.82 -39.45 -73.60
CA VAL A 627 12.94 -39.00 -74.45
C VAL A 627 13.06 -39.86 -75.71
N GLN A 628 12.96 -41.19 -75.59
CA GLN A 628 12.99 -42.10 -76.74
C GLN A 628 11.80 -41.88 -77.68
N ARG A 629 10.60 -41.69 -77.13
CA ARG A 629 9.39 -41.34 -77.90
C ARG A 629 9.57 -40.05 -78.69
N LYS A 630 10.22 -39.03 -78.10
CA LYS A 630 10.53 -37.77 -78.79
C LYS A 630 11.56 -37.96 -79.90
N LYS A 631 12.62 -38.75 -79.69
CA LYS A 631 13.60 -39.07 -80.74
C LYS A 631 12.97 -39.77 -81.94
N ASN A 632 12.08 -40.73 -81.69
CA ASN A 632 11.38 -41.47 -82.75
C ASN A 632 10.30 -40.65 -83.50
N LYS A 633 9.98 -39.43 -83.06
CA LYS A 633 9.07 -38.50 -83.75
C LYS A 633 9.79 -37.45 -84.59
N VAL A 634 11.11 -37.30 -84.44
CA VAL A 634 11.93 -36.26 -85.10
C VAL A 634 12.87 -36.87 -86.16
N GLY A 635 13.03 -38.20 -86.18
CA GLY A 635 13.49 -38.96 -87.35
C GLY A 635 12.31 -39.51 -88.13
#